data_AF-A0A929WRQ2-F1
#
_entry.id   AF-A0A929WRQ2-F1
#
_cell.length_a   1.000
_cell.length_b   1.000
_cell.length_c   1.000
_cell.angle_alpha   90.00
_cell.angle_beta   90.00
_cell.angle_gamma   90.00
#
_symmetry.space_group_name_H-M   'P 1'
#
loop_
_entity.id
_entity.type
_entity.pdbx_description
1 polymer ?
#
loop_
_entity_poly.entity_id
_entity_poly.type
_entity_poly.pdbx_seq_one_letter_code
_entity_poly.pdbx_strand_id
1 'polypeptide(L)'
;MSAPRATKGTSLKELTLRGIIIGGIITLVFTAANVYLGLKVGLTFATSIPAAVISMAVLRFWGDHTVQENNIVQTIASAAGTLSAVIFVLPGLVIVGWWSGFPYWQTMFVCAVGGSLGVMYSIPLRRALVTGSDLPYPEGVAGAEILKVGDSQEAGEDNKRGLLAITWGALASAAMALFGYLKVTASEVGAAFRIGSTGTMLSTSLSLALIGVGHLVGMTVGV
;
A
#
# COMPACT_ATOMS: atom_id res chain seq x y z
N MET A 1 12.77 33.00 -5.34
CA MET A 1 12.67 32.15 -4.14
C MET A 1 13.93 31.31 -4.05
N SER A 2 14.82 31.66 -3.13
CA SER A 2 16.15 31.05 -2.99
C SER A 2 16.04 29.64 -2.42
N ALA A 3 16.67 28.68 -3.09
CA ALA A 3 16.78 27.29 -2.62
C ALA A 3 17.36 27.24 -1.20
N PRO A 4 16.87 26.35 -0.32
CA PRO A 4 17.42 26.21 1.02
C PRO A 4 18.86 25.74 0.90
N ARG A 5 19.78 26.52 1.49
CA ARG A 5 21.21 26.23 1.55
C ARG A 5 21.38 24.97 2.40
N ALA A 6 21.81 23.87 1.78
CA ALA A 6 22.13 22.63 2.49
C ALA A 6 23.22 22.90 3.54
N THR A 7 22.84 22.95 4.80
CA THR A 7 23.72 23.12 5.94
C THR A 7 24.52 21.82 6.15
N LYS A 8 25.85 21.98 6.11
CA LYS A 8 26.90 21.04 6.49
C LYS A 8 26.49 19.95 7.51
N GLY A 9 26.63 18.69 7.11
CA GLY A 9 27.53 17.73 7.76
C GLY A 9 27.29 17.37 9.23
N THR A 10 26.06 17.28 9.71
CA THR A 10 25.74 16.34 10.80
C THR A 10 25.55 14.96 10.18
N SER A 11 26.08 13.92 10.84
CA SER A 11 25.78 12.52 10.54
C SER A 11 24.29 12.27 10.77
N LEU A 12 23.43 12.75 9.86
CA LEU A 12 22.01 12.45 9.87
C LEU A 12 21.89 10.94 9.61
N LYS A 13 21.29 10.22 10.55
CA LYS A 13 21.00 8.78 10.42
C LYS A 13 19.86 8.60 9.42
N GLU A 14 20.10 8.90 8.14
CA GLU A 14 19.08 8.75 7.09
C GLU A 14 18.93 7.29 6.68
N LEU A 15 20.05 6.59 6.50
CA LEU A 15 20.08 5.19 6.06
C LEU A 15 20.57 4.29 7.20
N THR A 16 19.61 3.75 7.95
CA THR A 16 19.89 2.83 9.06
C THR A 16 19.55 1.40 8.64
N LEU A 17 20.30 0.43 9.17
CA LEU A 17 19.98 -0.99 8.97
C LEU A 17 18.57 -1.32 9.50
N ARG A 18 18.19 -0.72 10.64
CA ARG A 18 16.86 -0.90 11.25
C ARG A 18 15.74 -0.38 10.36
N GLY A 19 15.89 0.80 9.74
CA GLY A 19 14.92 1.35 8.79
C GLY A 19 14.77 0.46 7.56
N ILE A 20 15.87 -0.07 7.03
CA ILE A 20 15.82 -1.02 5.91
C ILE A 20 15.05 -2.30 6.28
N ILE A 21 15.30 -2.85 7.47
CA ILE A 21 14.62 -4.06 7.95
C ILE A 21 13.12 -3.79 8.16
N ILE A 22 12.78 -2.71 8.86
CA ILE A 22 11.38 -2.31 9.12
C ILE A 22 10.66 -2.08 7.79
N GLY A 23 11.27 -1.31 6.88
CA GLY A 23 10.74 -1.06 5.54
C GLY A 23 10.55 -2.34 4.76
N GLY A 24 11.54 -3.24 4.73
CA GLY A 24 11.44 -4.52 4.03
C GLY A 24 10.30 -5.40 4.54
N ILE A 25 10.11 -5.49 5.87
CA ILE A 25 9.01 -6.25 6.47
C ILE A 25 7.66 -5.64 6.09
N ILE A 26 7.52 -4.31 6.23
CA ILE A 26 6.31 -3.59 5.86
C ILE A 26 6.02 -3.81 4.37
N THR A 27 7.00 -3.64 3.49
CA THR A 27 6.86 -3.87 2.05
C THR A 27 6.35 -5.27 1.74
N LEU A 28 6.94 -6.30 2.35
CA LEU A 28 6.52 -7.69 2.12
C LEU A 28 5.06 -7.90 2.49
N VAL A 29 4.64 -7.45 3.67
CA VAL A 29 3.25 -7.58 4.16
C VAL A 29 2.29 -6.81 3.26
N PHE A 30 2.59 -5.56 2.92
CA PHE A 30 1.72 -4.73 2.09
C PHE A 30 1.67 -5.20 0.63
N THR A 31 2.76 -5.73 0.08
CA THR A 31 2.76 -6.36 -1.25
C THR A 31 1.85 -7.58 -1.25
N ALA A 32 1.93 -8.45 -0.25
CA ALA A 32 1.04 -9.61 -0.14
C ALA A 32 -0.44 -9.19 -0.04
N ALA A 33 -0.73 -8.18 0.78
CA ALA A 33 -2.08 -7.63 0.93
C ALA A 33 -2.61 -7.02 -0.38
N ASN A 34 -1.80 -6.22 -1.08
CA ASN A 34 -2.17 -5.63 -2.37
C ASN A 34 -2.34 -6.68 -3.47
N VAL A 35 -1.49 -7.71 -3.51
CA VAL A 35 -1.64 -8.81 -4.48
C VAL A 35 -2.93 -9.58 -4.22
N TYR A 36 -3.22 -9.92 -2.97
CA TYR A 36 -4.45 -10.61 -2.60
C TYR A 36 -5.70 -9.80 -2.95
N LEU A 37 -5.76 -8.54 -2.49
CA LEU A 37 -6.92 -7.69 -2.73
C LEU A 37 -7.06 -7.36 -4.21
N GLY A 38 -5.97 -7.06 -4.90
CA GLY A 38 -6.05 -6.73 -6.33
C GLY A 38 -6.44 -7.95 -7.19
N LEU A 39 -6.06 -9.18 -6.83
CA LEU A 39 -6.58 -10.38 -7.52
C LEU A 39 -8.03 -10.70 -7.16
N LYS A 40 -8.48 -10.39 -5.93
CA LYS A 40 -9.83 -10.72 -5.46
C LYS A 40 -10.88 -9.70 -5.90
N VAL A 41 -10.55 -8.42 -5.83
CA VAL A 41 -11.49 -7.30 -6.03
C VAL A 41 -11.04 -6.30 -7.09
N GLY A 42 -9.89 -6.52 -7.74
CA GLY A 42 -9.40 -5.67 -8.84
C GLY A 42 -8.86 -4.31 -8.41
N LEU A 43 -8.86 -4.01 -7.11
CA LEU A 43 -8.46 -2.71 -6.56
C LEU A 43 -7.18 -2.85 -5.72
N THR A 44 -6.30 -1.85 -5.84
CA THR A 44 -5.09 -1.69 -5.00
C THR A 44 -5.22 -0.43 -4.16
N PHE A 45 -4.49 -0.34 -3.05
CA PHE A 45 -4.53 0.81 -2.16
C PHE A 45 -3.13 1.37 -1.90
N ALA A 46 -3.06 2.67 -1.64
CA ALA A 46 -1.81 3.34 -1.33
C ALA A 46 -1.23 2.85 0.00
N THR A 47 0.02 2.38 -0.02
CA THR A 47 0.71 1.79 1.14
C THR A 47 1.51 2.81 1.94
N SER A 48 1.83 3.95 1.35
CA SER A 48 2.82 4.91 1.86
C SER A 48 2.39 5.60 3.17
N ILE A 49 1.12 5.99 3.30
CA ILE A 49 0.59 6.66 4.50
C ILE A 49 0.54 5.72 5.71
N PRO A 50 -0.12 4.54 5.64
CA PRO A 50 -0.16 3.62 6.78
C PRO A 50 1.24 3.10 7.13
N ALA A 51 2.11 2.89 6.14
CA ALA A 51 3.51 2.52 6.39
C ALA A 51 4.27 3.58 7.20
N ALA A 52 4.08 4.88 6.89
CA ALA A 52 4.71 5.96 7.63
C ALA A 52 4.26 5.97 9.11
N VAL A 53 2.96 5.80 9.37
CA VAL A 53 2.41 5.76 10.74
C VAL A 53 2.93 4.56 11.53
N ILE A 54 2.94 3.37 10.92
CA ILE A 54 3.46 2.14 11.54
C ILE A 54 4.96 2.32 11.85
N SER A 55 5.72 2.84 10.89
CA SER A 55 7.15 3.03 11.05
C SER A 55 7.49 4.08 12.13
N MET A 56 6.74 5.17 12.24
CA MET A 56 6.89 6.12 13.36
C MET A 56 6.63 5.47 14.71
N ALA A 57 5.54 4.71 14.82
CA ALA A 57 5.19 4.03 16.07
C ALA A 57 6.28 3.04 16.50
N VAL A 58 6.84 2.29 15.55
CA VAL A 58 7.91 1.32 15.81
C VAL A 58 9.23 2.03 16.12
N LEU A 59 9.61 3.06 15.36
CA LEU A 59 10.86 3.78 15.56
C LEU A 59 10.86 4.60 16.85
N ARG A 60 9.71 5.00 17.37
CA ARG A 60 9.59 5.73 18.65
C ARG A 60 10.02 4.92 19.88
N PHE A 61 10.10 3.58 19.76
CA PHE A 61 10.72 2.74 20.79
C PHE A 61 12.24 2.95 20.89
N TRP A 62 12.86 3.49 19.84
CA TRP A 62 14.26 3.92 19.85
C TRP A 62 14.34 5.45 19.98
N GLY A 63 15.01 5.93 21.04
CA GLY A 63 15.14 7.38 21.33
C GLY A 63 15.89 8.22 20.28
N ASP A 64 16.48 7.58 19.26
CA ASP A 64 17.28 8.19 18.20
C ASP A 64 16.57 8.17 16.82
N HIS A 65 15.24 8.24 16.76
CA HIS A 65 14.51 8.25 15.49
C HIS A 65 14.62 9.61 14.80
N THR A 66 14.59 9.60 13.47
CA THR A 66 14.63 10.83 12.67
C THR A 66 13.58 10.78 11.55
N VAL A 67 13.09 11.96 11.14
CA VAL A 67 12.18 12.11 9.99
C VAL A 67 12.77 11.50 8.72
N GLN A 68 14.08 11.67 8.52
CA GLN A 68 14.78 11.17 7.34
C GLN A 68 14.77 9.63 7.29
N GLU A 69 15.03 8.98 8.42
CA GLU A 69 14.95 7.52 8.52
C GLU A 69 13.55 7.03 8.19
N ASN A 70 12.52 7.68 8.74
CA ASN A 70 11.14 7.29 8.47
C ASN A 70 10.73 7.53 7.01
N ASN A 71 11.26 8.56 6.36
CA ASN A 71 11.09 8.81 4.94
C ASN A 71 11.69 7.67 4.09
N ILE A 72 12.86 7.13 4.48
CA ILE A 72 13.44 5.96 3.81
C ILE A 72 12.54 4.74 3.97
N VAL A 73 12.02 4.48 5.18
CA VAL A 73 11.06 3.39 5.41
C VAL A 73 9.82 3.55 4.54
N GLN A 74 9.23 4.75 4.51
CA GLN A 74 8.07 5.07 3.67
C GLN A 74 8.37 4.89 2.18
N THR A 75 9.56 5.27 1.72
CA THR A 75 9.99 5.09 0.33
C THR A 75 10.08 3.61 -0.04
N ILE A 76 10.68 2.79 0.83
CA ILE A 76 10.76 1.33 0.65
C ILE A 76 9.35 0.72 0.63
N ALA A 77 8.47 1.17 1.53
CA ALA A 77 7.08 0.70 1.62
C ALA A 77 6.21 1.13 0.43
N SER A 78 6.47 2.30 -0.17
CA SER A 78 5.77 2.78 -1.36
C SER A 78 6.00 1.87 -2.58
N ALA A 79 7.20 1.27 -2.67
CA ALA A 79 7.51 0.29 -3.72
C ALA A 79 6.61 -0.95 -3.65
N ALA A 80 6.01 -1.26 -2.50
CA ALA A 80 5.08 -2.38 -2.35
C ALA A 80 3.87 -2.25 -3.28
N GLY A 81 3.33 -1.03 -3.40
CA GLY A 81 2.18 -0.74 -4.26
C GLY A 81 2.52 -0.88 -5.74
N THR A 82 3.65 -0.34 -6.18
CA THR A 82 4.05 -0.40 -7.59
C THR A 82 4.43 -1.81 -8.03
N LEU A 83 5.14 -2.58 -7.17
CA LEU A 83 5.45 -3.98 -7.44
C LEU A 83 4.19 -4.85 -7.54
N SER A 84 3.13 -4.50 -6.82
CA SER A 84 1.87 -5.24 -6.87
C SER A 84 1.13 -5.10 -8.22
N ALA A 85 1.45 -4.12 -9.06
CA ALA A 85 0.84 -3.95 -10.38
C ALA A 85 1.04 -5.17 -11.31
N VAL A 86 1.97 -6.05 -10.95
CA VAL A 86 2.19 -7.35 -11.61
C VAL A 86 0.94 -8.23 -11.64
N ILE A 87 -0.02 -8.02 -10.74
CA ILE A 87 -1.33 -8.68 -10.73
C ILE A 87 -2.17 -8.40 -11.98
N PHE A 88 -1.89 -7.32 -12.71
CA PHE A 88 -2.60 -7.03 -13.97
C PHE A 88 -1.92 -7.72 -15.15
N VAL A 89 -0.60 -7.88 -15.08
CA VAL A 89 0.20 -8.44 -16.17
C VAL A 89 0.12 -9.97 -16.18
N LEU A 90 0.34 -10.62 -15.05
CA LEU A 90 0.49 -12.08 -15.02
C LEU A 90 -0.80 -12.83 -15.39
N PRO A 91 -1.99 -12.49 -14.85
CA PRO A 91 -3.24 -13.08 -15.32
C PRO A 91 -3.52 -12.75 -16.78
N GLY A 92 -3.17 -11.55 -17.24
CA GLY A 92 -3.30 -11.17 -18.65
C GLY A 92 -2.53 -12.08 -19.60
N LEU A 93 -1.28 -12.43 -19.27
CA LEU A 93 -0.46 -13.35 -20.07
C LEU A 93 -1.05 -14.76 -20.15
N VAL A 94 -1.69 -15.22 -19.07
CA VAL A 94 -2.37 -16.51 -19.01
C VAL A 94 -3.65 -16.50 -19.84
N ILE A 95 -4.45 -15.43 -19.76
CA ILE A 95 -5.72 -15.29 -20.51
C ILE A 95 -5.47 -15.21 -22.02
N VAL A 96 -4.40 -14.54 -22.46
CA VAL A 96 -3.98 -14.49 -23.88
C VAL A 96 -3.50 -15.86 -24.39
N GLY A 97 -3.32 -16.84 -23.51
CA GLY A 97 -2.89 -18.19 -23.85
C GLY A 97 -1.39 -18.32 -24.11
N TRP A 98 -0.61 -17.27 -23.81
CA TRP A 98 0.85 -17.30 -24.02
C TRP A 98 1.57 -18.15 -22.98
N TRP A 99 1.00 -18.25 -21.77
CA TRP A 99 1.46 -19.17 -20.73
C TRP A 99 0.41 -20.24 -20.41
N SER A 100 0.83 -21.50 -20.50
CA SER A 100 0.08 -22.67 -20.05
C SER A 100 0.33 -22.91 -18.55
N GLY A 101 -0.16 -22.00 -17.70
CA GLY A 101 0.03 -22.03 -16.24
C GLY A 101 0.98 -20.95 -15.71
N PHE A 102 1.57 -21.18 -14.53
CA PHE A 102 2.46 -20.24 -13.85
C PHE A 102 3.87 -20.82 -13.66
N PRO A 103 4.78 -20.64 -14.63
CA PRO A 103 6.16 -21.10 -14.50
C PRO A 103 6.92 -20.25 -13.48
N TYR A 104 7.07 -20.75 -12.24
CA TYR A 104 7.62 -20.01 -11.11
C TYR A 104 8.91 -19.25 -11.41
N TRP A 105 9.91 -19.93 -11.98
CA TRP A 105 11.21 -19.32 -12.27
C TRP A 105 11.12 -18.22 -13.32
N GLN A 106 10.36 -18.44 -14.39
CA GLN A 106 10.18 -17.43 -15.44
C GLN A 106 9.42 -16.22 -14.89
N THR A 107 8.35 -16.45 -14.14
CA THR A 107 7.61 -15.38 -13.46
C THR A 107 8.52 -14.61 -12.50
N MET A 108 9.33 -15.30 -11.69
CA MET A 108 10.28 -14.67 -10.78
C MET A 108 11.28 -13.78 -11.52
N PHE A 109 11.90 -14.26 -12.60
CA PHE A 109 12.83 -13.47 -13.39
C PHE A 109 12.16 -12.27 -14.06
N VAL A 110 10.95 -12.45 -14.62
CA VAL A 110 10.18 -11.35 -15.22
C VAL A 110 9.84 -10.28 -14.18
N CYS A 111 9.37 -10.68 -13.00
CA CYS A 111 9.10 -9.77 -11.89
C CYS A 111 10.37 -9.07 -11.40
N ALA A 112 11.49 -9.80 -11.29
CA ALA A 112 12.76 -9.24 -10.84
C ALA A 112 13.32 -8.21 -11.83
N VAL A 113 13.29 -8.51 -13.13
CA VAL A 113 13.72 -7.60 -14.20
C VAL A 113 12.78 -6.40 -14.27
N GLY A 114 11.46 -6.63 -14.25
CA GLY A 114 10.45 -5.55 -14.26
C GLY A 114 10.59 -4.61 -13.07
N GLY A 115 10.77 -5.16 -11.86
CA GLY A 115 11.02 -4.37 -10.64
C GLY A 115 12.34 -3.58 -10.73
N SER A 116 13.41 -4.21 -11.19
CA SER A 116 14.72 -3.57 -11.36
C SER A 116 14.67 -2.43 -12.39
N LEU A 117 14.00 -2.64 -13.53
CA LEU A 117 13.76 -1.61 -14.53
C LEU A 117 12.92 -0.46 -13.97
N GLY A 118 11.88 -0.75 -13.19
CA GLY A 118 11.08 0.27 -12.51
C GLY A 118 11.91 1.16 -11.60
N VAL A 119 12.81 0.57 -10.80
CA VAL A 119 13.76 1.33 -9.96
C VAL A 119 14.70 2.17 -10.83
N MET A 120 15.24 1.61 -11.92
CA MET A 120 16.13 2.34 -12.82
C MET A 120 15.44 3.54 -13.48
N TYR A 121 14.19 3.38 -13.93
CA TYR A 121 13.39 4.43 -14.55
C TYR A 121 12.88 5.49 -13.57
N SER A 122 12.91 5.25 -12.26
CA SER A 122 12.52 6.26 -11.26
C SER A 122 13.37 7.53 -11.33
N ILE A 123 14.66 7.40 -11.65
CA ILE A 123 15.63 8.51 -11.71
C ILE A 123 15.29 9.48 -12.87
N PRO A 124 15.14 9.04 -14.14
CA PRO A 124 14.76 9.93 -15.22
C PRO A 124 13.32 10.46 -15.07
N LEU A 125 12.36 9.64 -14.62
CA LEU A 125 10.97 10.11 -14.43
C LEU A 125 10.90 11.24 -13.40
N ARG A 126 11.64 11.14 -12.29
CA ARG A 126 11.70 12.22 -11.30
C ARG A 126 12.17 13.53 -11.93
N ARG A 127 13.13 13.48 -12.85
CA ARG A 127 13.63 14.71 -13.51
C ARG A 127 12.57 15.33 -14.41
N ALA A 128 11.86 14.51 -15.18
CA ALA A 128 10.83 14.96 -16.10
C ALA A 128 9.56 15.46 -15.39
N LEU A 129 9.13 14.78 -14.33
CA LEU A 129 7.82 15.01 -13.69
C LEU A 129 7.88 15.95 -12.48
N VAL A 130 9.03 16.07 -11.79
CA VAL A 130 9.12 16.85 -10.55
C VAL A 130 9.98 18.09 -10.72
N THR A 131 11.17 17.98 -11.31
CA THR A 131 12.10 19.12 -11.38
C THR A 131 11.88 20.03 -12.60
N GLY A 132 11.15 19.57 -13.61
CA GLY A 132 10.94 20.31 -14.87
C GLY A 132 9.48 20.61 -15.20
N SER A 133 8.55 20.42 -14.26
CA SER A 133 7.11 20.58 -14.48
C SER A 133 6.48 21.41 -13.36
N ASP A 134 5.57 22.32 -13.71
CA ASP A 134 4.77 23.13 -12.77
C ASP A 134 3.56 22.37 -12.20
N LEU A 135 3.51 21.04 -12.37
CA LEU A 135 2.41 20.23 -11.85
C LEU A 135 2.48 20.13 -10.31
N PRO A 136 1.34 20.31 -9.61
CA PRO A 136 1.27 20.11 -8.16
C PRO A 136 1.69 18.69 -7.77
N TYR A 137 2.45 18.56 -6.68
CA TYR A 137 2.89 17.26 -6.13
C TYR A 137 2.16 16.91 -4.81
N PRO A 138 0.82 16.70 -4.85
CA PRO A 138 -0.03 16.65 -3.66
C PRO A 138 0.29 15.48 -2.72
N GLU A 139 0.52 14.28 -3.26
CA GLU A 139 0.78 13.09 -2.44
C GLU A 139 2.12 13.16 -1.68
N GLY A 140 3.17 13.66 -2.35
CA GLY A 140 4.46 13.82 -1.70
C GLY A 140 4.45 14.92 -0.65
N VAL A 141 3.69 16.00 -0.89
CA VAL A 141 3.47 17.06 0.12
C VAL A 141 2.69 16.51 1.31
N ALA A 142 1.61 15.75 1.09
CA ALA A 142 0.85 15.13 2.16
C ALA A 142 1.69 14.13 2.98
N GLY A 143 2.49 13.29 2.31
CA GLY A 143 3.41 12.37 2.97
C GLY A 143 4.44 13.11 3.83
N ALA A 144 5.04 14.18 3.30
CA ALA A 144 5.98 15.01 4.04
C ALA A 144 5.32 15.71 5.24
N GLU A 145 4.06 16.11 5.12
CA GLU A 145 3.32 16.74 6.22
C GLU A 145 3.02 15.76 7.34
N ILE A 146 2.60 14.53 7.00
CA ILE A 146 2.42 13.44 7.98
C ILE A 146 3.74 13.13 8.69
N LEU A 147 4.84 13.09 7.93
CA LEU A 147 6.18 12.91 8.46
C LEU A 147 6.59 13.98 9.47
N LYS A 148 6.32 15.25 9.18
CA LYS A 148 6.63 16.39 10.07
C LYS A 148 5.73 16.43 11.29
N VAL A 149 4.42 16.29 11.09
CA VAL A 149 3.44 16.29 12.17
C VAL A 149 3.77 15.15 13.12
N GLY A 150 3.95 13.92 12.62
CA GLY A 150 4.21 12.75 13.45
C GLY A 150 5.52 12.73 14.25
N ASP A 151 6.51 13.56 13.87
CA ASP A 151 7.79 13.74 14.59
C ASP A 151 7.73 14.82 15.68
N SER A 152 6.75 15.73 15.63
CA SER A 152 6.55 16.72 16.69
C SER A 152 6.17 16.05 18.02
N GLN A 153 6.66 16.58 19.16
CA GLN A 153 6.47 15.93 20.46
C GLN A 153 4.98 15.80 20.86
N GLU A 154 4.13 16.75 20.45
CA GLU A 154 2.69 16.74 20.69
C GLU A 154 1.95 15.69 19.84
N ALA A 155 2.47 15.31 18.67
CA ALA A 155 1.83 14.34 17.78
C ALA A 155 1.96 12.87 18.24
N GLY A 156 2.51 12.63 19.43
CA GLY A 156 2.50 11.27 20.01
C GLY A 156 1.11 10.71 20.22
N GLU A 157 0.13 11.54 20.56
CA GLU A 157 -1.26 11.10 20.65
C GLU A 157 -1.88 10.84 19.28
N ASP A 158 -1.61 11.68 18.29
CA ASP A 158 -2.15 11.50 16.93
C ASP A 158 -1.58 10.27 16.23
N ASN A 159 -0.28 10.02 16.37
CA ASN A 159 0.33 8.78 15.88
C ASN A 159 -0.22 7.55 16.59
N LYS A 160 -0.45 7.62 17.91
CA LYS A 160 -1.09 6.53 18.66
C LYS A 160 -2.51 6.30 18.17
N ARG A 161 -3.29 7.35 17.91
CA ARG A 161 -4.64 7.23 17.34
C ARG A 161 -4.62 6.61 15.95
N GLY A 162 -3.70 7.04 15.09
CA GLY A 162 -3.50 6.46 13.75
C GLY A 162 -3.12 4.97 13.82
N LEU A 163 -2.17 4.62 14.67
CA LEU A 163 -1.80 3.22 14.91
C LEU A 163 -2.97 2.41 15.49
N LEU A 164 -3.68 2.96 16.47
CA LEU A 164 -4.85 2.31 17.08
C LEU A 164 -5.93 2.06 16.02
N ALA A 165 -6.20 3.01 15.14
CA ALA A 165 -7.14 2.84 14.04
C ALA A 165 -6.70 1.73 13.08
N ILE A 166 -5.42 1.67 12.70
CA ILE A 166 -4.87 0.59 11.88
C ILE A 166 -5.00 -0.76 12.59
N THR A 167 -4.66 -0.85 13.88
CA THR A 167 -4.73 -2.10 14.65
C THR A 167 -6.16 -2.58 14.86
N TRP A 168 -7.09 -1.69 15.24
CA TRP A 168 -8.51 -2.04 15.41
C TRP A 168 -9.15 -2.40 14.08
N GLY A 169 -8.83 -1.67 13.01
CA GLY A 169 -9.29 -2.01 11.66
C GLY A 169 -8.79 -3.39 11.20
N ALA A 170 -7.51 -3.70 11.45
CA ALA A 170 -6.92 -5.00 11.14
C ALA A 170 -7.55 -6.12 11.98
N LEU A 171 -7.73 -5.92 13.29
CA LEU A 171 -8.36 -6.87 14.20
C LEU A 171 -9.84 -7.11 13.84
N ALA A 172 -10.60 -6.05 13.57
CA ALA A 172 -11.99 -6.17 13.14
C ALA A 172 -12.11 -6.91 11.81
N SER A 173 -11.22 -6.61 10.85
CA SER A 173 -11.17 -7.30 9.56
C SER A 173 -10.81 -8.78 9.70
N ALA A 174 -9.84 -9.10 10.56
CA ALA A 174 -9.44 -10.47 10.86
C ALA A 174 -10.56 -11.24 11.59
N ALA A 175 -11.24 -10.60 12.55
CA ALA A 175 -12.38 -11.19 13.24
C ALA A 175 -13.54 -11.47 12.27
N MET A 176 -13.89 -10.52 11.40
CA MET A 176 -14.91 -10.73 10.36
C MET A 176 -14.52 -11.84 9.38
N ALA A 177 -13.26 -11.91 8.96
CA ALA A 177 -12.77 -13.01 8.15
C ALA A 177 -12.93 -14.35 8.88
N LEU A 178 -12.54 -14.41 10.16
CA LEU A 178 -12.65 -15.60 10.99
C LEU A 178 -14.11 -16.05 11.18
N PHE A 179 -15.03 -15.13 11.46
CA PHE A 179 -16.46 -15.42 11.58
C PHE A 179 -17.08 -15.88 10.25
N GLY A 180 -16.59 -15.37 9.12
CA GLY A 180 -16.93 -15.87 7.79
C GLY A 180 -16.44 -17.30 7.55
N TYR A 181 -15.18 -17.60 7.90
CA TYR A 181 -14.61 -18.96 7.78
C TYR A 181 -15.29 -19.98 8.71
N LEU A 182 -15.71 -19.57 9.91
CA LEU A 182 -16.48 -20.42 10.84
C LEU A 182 -17.97 -20.57 10.44
N LYS A 183 -18.42 -19.94 9.34
CA LYS A 183 -19.84 -19.90 8.91
C LYS A 183 -20.82 -19.36 9.98
N VAL A 184 -20.33 -18.63 10.98
CA VAL A 184 -21.15 -18.01 12.02
C VAL A 184 -21.82 -16.73 11.49
N THR A 185 -21.26 -16.13 10.44
CA THR A 185 -21.80 -14.95 9.76
C THR A 185 -21.82 -15.16 8.25
N ALA A 186 -22.91 -14.78 7.58
CA ALA A 186 -22.99 -14.86 6.12
C ALA A 186 -22.01 -13.84 5.49
N SER A 187 -20.88 -14.33 4.98
CA SER A 187 -19.90 -13.51 4.24
C SER A 187 -20.40 -13.11 2.85
N GLU A 188 -21.38 -13.85 2.32
CA GLU A 188 -22.10 -13.58 1.09
C GLU A 188 -23.60 -13.81 1.31
N VAL A 189 -24.41 -12.80 0.99
CA VAL A 189 -25.87 -12.92 0.91
C VAL A 189 -26.23 -12.84 -0.56
N GLY A 190 -26.54 -13.99 -1.15
CA GLY A 190 -26.95 -14.09 -2.55
C GLY A 190 -28.39 -14.54 -2.68
N ALA A 191 -29.16 -13.81 -3.46
CA ALA A 191 -30.48 -14.23 -3.91
C ALA A 191 -30.40 -14.55 -5.40
N ALA A 192 -30.51 -15.85 -5.71
CA ALA A 192 -30.66 -16.30 -7.08
C ALA A 192 -32.12 -16.13 -7.51
N PHE A 193 -32.38 -15.23 -8.44
CA PHE A 193 -33.70 -15.04 -9.03
C PHE A 193 -33.69 -15.57 -10.45
N ARG A 194 -34.49 -16.61 -10.71
CA ARG A 194 -34.67 -17.14 -12.06
C ARG A 194 -35.76 -16.35 -12.75
N ILE A 195 -35.40 -15.61 -13.80
CA ILE A 195 -36.36 -14.98 -14.72
C ILE A 195 -36.29 -15.79 -16.02
N GLY A 196 -37.25 -16.69 -16.23
CA GLY A 196 -37.29 -17.58 -17.39
C GLY A 196 -36.29 -18.74 -17.36
N SER A 197 -35.77 -19.15 -18.52
CA SER A 197 -34.78 -20.22 -18.67
C SER A 197 -33.36 -19.81 -18.24
N THR A 198 -33.15 -18.53 -17.92
CA THR A 198 -31.86 -17.98 -17.48
C THR A 198 -31.91 -17.71 -15.97
N GLY A 199 -30.97 -18.29 -15.23
CA GLY A 199 -30.79 -18.00 -13.81
C GLY A 199 -29.88 -16.80 -13.63
N THR A 200 -30.39 -15.71 -13.06
CA THR A 200 -29.58 -14.54 -12.71
C THR A 200 -29.35 -14.56 -11.19
N MET A 201 -28.10 -14.42 -10.76
CA MET A 201 -27.75 -14.38 -9.34
C MET A 201 -27.35 -12.97 -8.95
N LEU A 202 -28.00 -12.42 -7.94
CA LEU A 202 -27.57 -11.19 -7.29
C LEU A 202 -26.93 -11.58 -5.95
N SER A 203 -25.63 -11.33 -5.79
CA SER A 203 -24.91 -11.55 -4.55
C SER A 203 -24.36 -10.25 -4.00
N THR A 204 -24.48 -10.07 -2.68
CA THR A 204 -23.78 -9.05 -1.92
C THR A 204 -22.75 -9.73 -1.03
N SER A 205 -21.51 -9.24 -1.06
CA SER A 205 -20.45 -9.73 -0.19
C SER A 205 -20.19 -8.72 0.92
N LEU A 206 -20.17 -9.20 2.16
CA LEU A 206 -19.88 -8.40 3.34
C LEU A 206 -18.39 -8.51 3.65
N SER A 207 -17.61 -7.56 3.13
CA SER A 207 -16.17 -7.46 3.40
C SER A 207 -15.84 -6.10 3.98
N LEU A 208 -15.29 -6.06 5.21
CA LEU A 208 -14.81 -4.83 5.85
C LEU A 208 -13.75 -4.12 5.00
N ALA A 209 -12.94 -4.88 4.26
CA ALA A 209 -11.98 -4.31 3.32
C ALA A 209 -12.69 -3.58 2.17
N LEU A 210 -13.79 -4.14 1.64
CA LEU A 210 -14.58 -3.49 0.58
C LEU A 210 -15.36 -2.29 1.11
N ILE A 211 -15.87 -2.33 2.34
CA ILE A 211 -16.51 -1.19 2.99
C ILE A 211 -15.49 -0.06 3.19
N GLY A 212 -14.29 -0.38 3.67
CA GLY A 212 -13.21 0.58 3.82
C GLY A 212 -12.78 1.21 2.49
N VAL A 213 -12.60 0.39 1.45
CA VAL A 213 -12.29 0.87 0.10
C VAL A 213 -13.43 1.74 -0.45
N GLY A 214 -14.69 1.31 -0.31
CA GLY A 214 -15.85 2.10 -0.74
C GLY A 214 -15.98 3.45 -0.03
N HIS A 215 -15.61 3.51 1.25
CA HIS A 215 -15.56 4.76 2.00
C HIS A 215 -14.45 5.70 1.52
N LEU A 216 -13.27 5.16 1.17
CA LEU A 216 -12.13 5.95 0.68
C LEU A 216 -12.32 6.44 -0.76
N VAL A 217 -12.90 5.60 -1.61
CA VAL A 217 -13.08 5.87 -3.03
C VAL A 217 -14.33 6.73 -3.30
N GLY A 218 -15.32 6.68 -2.41
CA GLY A 218 -16.58 7.42 -2.54
C GLY A 218 -17.48 6.87 -3.64
N MET A 219 -18.75 7.28 -3.64
CA MET A 219 -19.74 6.80 -4.62
C MET A 219 -19.44 7.23 -6.07
N THR A 220 -18.52 8.18 -6.27
CA THR A 220 -18.22 8.77 -7.58
C THR A 220 -17.38 7.90 -8.50
N VAL A 221 -16.67 6.90 -7.99
CA VAL A 221 -15.87 5.95 -8.82
C VAL A 221 -16.57 4.59 -8.94
N GLY A 222 -17.62 4.35 -8.14
CA GLY A 222 -18.34 3.07 -8.08
C GLY A 222 -19.60 2.98 -8.96
N VAL A 223 -19.90 4.03 -9.74
CA VAL A 223 -20.98 4.04 -10.76
C VAL A 223 -20.38 3.90 -12.14
#